data_AF-A0A9P9FJC6-F1
#
_entry.id   AF-A0A9P9FJC6-F1
#
_cell.length_a   1.000
_cell.length_b   1.000
_cell.length_c   1.000
_cell.angle_alpha   90.00
_cell.angle_beta   90.00
_cell.angle_gamma   90.00
#
_symmetry.space_group_name_H-M   'P 1'
#
loop_
_entity.id
_entity.type
_entity.pdbx_description
1 polymer ?
#
loop_
_entity_poly.entity_id
_entity_poly.type
_entity_poly.pdbx_seq_one_letter_code
_entity_poly.pdbx_strand_id
1 'polypeptide(L)' 'MASPHSTYYDRRLRQGPALIRARRPYLFKNAVTGLGLLAVVGGIYYYTLNAVGQDNFDDVKVPEQPRKAAGSK' A
#
# COMPACT_ATOMS: atom_id res chain seq x y z
N MET A 1 -20.61 3.45 -44.29
CA MET A 1 -21.32 2.49 -43.41
C MET A 1 -20.33 2.01 -42.35
N ALA A 2 -20.57 2.31 -41.08
CA ALA A 2 -19.70 1.88 -39.98
C ALA A 2 -19.93 0.39 -39.68
N SER A 3 -18.87 -0.40 -39.53
CA SER A 3 -18.96 -1.85 -39.34
C SER A 3 -19.75 -2.25 -38.08
N PRO A 4 -20.53 -3.34 -38.11
CA PRO A 4 -21.48 -3.71 -37.04
C PRO A 4 -20.85 -4.19 -35.72
N HIS A 5 -19.52 -4.29 -35.65
CA HIS A 5 -18.81 -4.67 -34.43
C HIS A 5 -18.18 -3.45 -33.76
N SER A 6 -18.98 -2.68 -33.03
CA SER A 6 -18.46 -1.66 -32.11
C SER A 6 -17.71 -2.36 -30.98
N THR A 7 -16.39 -2.50 -31.11
CA THR A 7 -15.50 -2.94 -30.04
C THR A 7 -15.67 -2.04 -28.80
N TYR A 8 -15.42 -2.58 -27.61
CA TYR A 8 -15.47 -1.84 -26.33
C TYR A 8 -14.53 -0.63 -26.25
N TYR A 9 -13.66 -0.48 -27.24
CA TYR A 9 -12.70 0.59 -27.41
C TYR A 9 -12.89 1.25 -28.78
N ASP A 10 -12.67 2.57 -28.81
CA ASP A 10 -12.56 3.33 -30.05
C ASP A 10 -11.21 3.07 -30.75
N ARG A 11 -11.06 3.51 -31.99
CA ARG A 11 -9.84 3.38 -32.82
C ARG A 11 -8.59 3.96 -32.17
N ARG A 12 -8.75 4.86 -31.19
CA ARG A 12 -7.68 5.45 -30.37
C ARG A 12 -7.47 4.73 -29.02
N LEU A 13 -7.99 3.51 -28.86
CA LEU A 13 -7.94 2.71 -27.62
C LEU A 13 -8.62 3.38 -26.41
N ARG A 14 -9.50 4.37 -26.65
CA ARG A 14 -10.30 5.01 -25.61
C ARG A 14 -11.52 4.14 -25.29
N GLN A 15 -11.96 4.16 -24.03
CA GLN A 15 -13.14 3.42 -23.60
C GLN A 15 -14.38 3.90 -24.36
N GLY A 16 -15.08 2.98 -25.02
CA GLY A 16 -16.34 3.26 -25.69
C GLY A 16 -17.51 3.44 -24.71
N PRO A 17 -18.62 4.05 -25.15
CA PRO A 17 -19.78 4.32 -24.29
C PRO A 17 -20.41 3.05 -23.69
N ALA A 18 -20.37 1.93 -24.42
CA ALA A 18 -20.84 0.63 -23.92
C ALA A 18 -20.04 0.15 -22.70
N LEU A 19 -18.71 0.30 -22.75
CA LEU A 19 -17.80 -0.11 -21.67
C LEU A 19 -17.97 0.76 -20.42
N ILE A 20 -18.13 2.07 -20.61
CA ILE A 20 -18.35 3.00 -19.50
C ILE A 20 -19.63 2.63 -18.74
N ARG A 21 -20.73 2.37 -19.46
CA ARG A 21 -22.00 1.96 -18.84
C ARG A 21 -21.87 0.64 -18.08
N ALA A 22 -21.18 -0.34 -18.65
CA ALA A 22 -20.94 -1.62 -17.99
C ALA A 22 -20.11 -1.47 -16.70
N ARG A 23 -19.22 -0.48 -16.61
CA ARG A 23 -18.34 -0.24 -15.44
C ARG A 23 -18.94 0.65 -14.36
N ARG A 24 -19.93 1.49 -14.69
CA ARG A 24 -20.62 2.39 -13.74
C ARG A 24 -20.93 1.76 -12.36
N PRO A 25 -21.52 0.55 -12.27
CA PRO A 25 -21.87 -0.02 -10.98
C PRO A 25 -20.66 -0.49 -10.14
N TYR A 26 -19.52 -0.78 -10.77
CA TYR A 26 -18.34 -1.32 -10.10
C TYR A 26 -17.34 -0.26 -9.66
N LEU A 27 -17.36 0.93 -10.26
CA LEU A 27 -16.45 2.01 -9.89
C LEU A 27 -16.59 2.38 -8.40
N PHE A 28 -17.82 2.60 -7.94
CA PHE A 28 -18.06 2.97 -6.54
C PHE A 28 -17.78 1.81 -5.59
N LYS A 29 -18.32 0.61 -5.89
CA LYS A 29 -18.16 -0.58 -5.05
C LYS A 29 -16.68 -0.95 -4.88
N ASN A 30 -15.91 -0.95 -5.97
CA ASN A 30 -14.49 -1.28 -5.92
C ASN A 30 -13.66 -0.19 -5.24
N ALA A 31 -14.01 1.09 -5.43
CA ALA A 31 -13.35 2.19 -4.74
C ALA A 31 -13.55 2.09 -3.22
N VAL A 32 -14.77 1.82 -2.77
CA VAL A 32 -15.07 1.62 -1.34
C VAL A 32 -14.29 0.43 -0.79
N THR A 33 -14.28 -0.71 -1.48
CA THR A 33 -13.49 -1.88 -1.04
C THR A 33 -12.00 -1.58 -1.00
N GLY A 34 -11.46 -0.91 -2.01
CA GLY A 34 -10.05 -0.53 -2.06
C GLY A 34 -9.66 0.44 -0.93
N LEU A 35 -10.49 1.45 -0.67
CA LEU A 35 -10.29 2.37 0.45
C LEU A 35 -10.40 1.67 1.81
N GLY A 36 -11.33 0.72 1.95
CA GLY A 36 -11.46 -0.10 3.15
C GLY A 36 -10.20 -0.93 3.42
N LEU A 37 -9.66 -1.59 2.39
CA LEU A 37 -8.41 -2.35 2.50
C LEU A 37 -7.23 -1.44 2.88
N LEU A 38 -7.09 -0.28 2.22
CA LEU A 38 -6.04 0.70 2.53
C LEU A 38 -6.15 1.20 3.97
N ALA A 39 -7.36 1.49 4.44
CA ALA A 39 -7.60 1.95 5.80
C ALA A 39 -7.25 0.87 6.84
N VAL A 40 -7.62 -0.40 6.59
CA VAL A 40 -7.28 -1.51 7.50
C VAL A 40 -5.77 -1.72 7.57
N VAL A 41 -5.10 -1.84 6.42
CA VAL A 41 -3.65 -2.05 6.37
C VAL A 41 -2.90 -0.87 6.98
N GLY A 42 -3.26 0.36 6.57
CA GLY A 42 -2.65 1.57 7.11
C GLY A 42 -2.90 1.75 8.61
N GLY A 43 -4.09 1.39 9.09
CA GLY A 43 -4.45 1.41 10.51
C GLY A 43 -3.63 0.42 11.32
N ILE A 44 -3.46 -0.82 10.84
CA ILE A 44 -2.59 -1.81 11.48
C ILE A 44 -1.15 -1.28 11.53
N TYR A 45 -0.62 -0.80 10.40
CA TYR A 45 0.75 -0.29 10.33
C TYR A 45 0.96 0.88 11.30
N TYR A 46 0.07 1.86 11.28
CA TYR A 46 0.11 3.00 12.20
C TYR A 46 0.01 2.55 13.67
N TYR A 47 -0.91 1.64 13.98
CA TYR A 47 -1.04 1.09 15.32
C TYR A 47 0.24 0.41 15.78
N THR A 48 0.86 -0.43 14.93
CA THR A 48 2.08 -1.14 15.29
C THR A 48 3.25 -0.22 15.60
N LEU A 49 3.39 0.92 14.88
CA LEU A 49 4.41 1.92 15.20
C LEU A 49 4.24 2.48 16.62
N ASN A 50 3.00 2.74 17.04
CA ASN A 50 2.70 3.31 18.35
C ASN A 50 2.72 2.27 19.48
N ALA A 51 2.25 1.06 19.20
CA ALA A 51 2.04 0.01 20.20
C ALA A 51 3.32 -0.80 20.49
N VAL A 52 4.22 -0.96 19.52
CA VAL A 52 5.41 -1.83 19.67
C VAL A 52 6.65 -1.04 20.08
N GLY A 53 6.71 0.26 19.77
CA GLY A 53 7.91 1.09 20.00
C GLY A 53 8.20 1.48 21.46
N GLN A 54 7.48 0.93 22.44
CA GLN A 54 7.62 1.29 23.85
C GLN A 54 8.29 0.19 24.68
N ASP A 55 9.39 -0.38 24.19
CA ASP A 55 10.21 -1.27 25.01
C ASP A 55 11.33 -0.45 25.65
N ASN A 56 11.34 -0.40 26.98
CA ASN A 56 12.39 0.27 27.74
C ASN A 56 13.46 -0.78 28.05
N PHE A 57 14.58 -0.74 27.34
CA PHE A 57 15.72 -1.64 27.51
C PHE A 57 16.49 -1.43 28.83
N ASP A 58 15.81 -1.02 29.91
CA ASP A 58 16.38 -0.66 31.21
C ASP A 58 16.97 -1.88 31.93
N ASP A 59 16.52 -3.09 31.60
CA ASP A 59 17.02 -4.36 32.13
C ASP A 59 18.17 -4.96 31.30
N VAL A 60 18.43 -4.41 30.11
CA VAL A 60 19.52 -4.86 29.23
C VAL A 60 20.82 -4.23 29.67
N LYS A 61 21.68 -5.05 30.29
CA LYS A 61 23.04 -4.67 30.70
C LYS A 61 23.89 -4.44 29.45
N VAL A 62 24.19 -3.19 29.13
CA VAL A 62 25.11 -2.86 28.02
C VAL A 62 26.54 -3.20 28.44
N PRO A 63 27.26 -4.10 27.75
CA PRO A 63 28.66 -4.35 28.02
C PRO A 63 29.49 -3.08 27.80
N GLU A 64 30.52 -2.86 28.62
CA GLU A 64 31.48 -1.77 28.39
C GLU A 64 32.02 -1.81 26.95
N GLN A 65 32.21 -0.63 26.37
CA GLN A 65 32.71 -0.46 25.00
C GLN A 65 33.92 -1.38 24.75
N PRO A 66 34.02 -2.00 23.55
CA PRO A 66 35.14 -2.88 23.25
C PRO A 66 36.44 -2.15 23.58
N ARG A 67 37.24 -2.73 24.48
CA ARG A 67 38.54 -2.18 24.87
C ARG A 67 39.28 -1.81 23.59
N LYS A 68 39.54 -0.51 23.38
CA LYS A 68 40.44 -0.08 22.31
C LYS A 68 41.72 -0.85 22.51
N ALA A 69 42.08 -1.70 21.53
CA ALA A 69 43.31 -2.47 21.57
C ALA A 69 44.45 -1.50 21.91
N ALA A 70 45.06 -1.70 23.08
CA ALA A 70 46.17 -0.88 23.51
C ALA A 70 47.22 -0.93 22.40
N GLY A 71 47.56 0.25 21.87
CA GLY A 71 48.54 0.37 20.81
C GLY A 71 49.82 -0.35 21.21
N SER A 72 50.20 -1.32 20.39
CA SER A 72 51.49 -1.98 20.45
C SER A 72 52.60 -0.94 20.35
N LYS A 73 53.43 -0.84 21.39
CA LYS A 73 54.79 -0.30 21.37
C LYS A 73 55.61 -0.93 22.48
#